data_AF-A0A9X7M1D7-F1
#
_entry.id   AF-A0A9X7M1D7-F1
#
_cell.length_a   1.000
_cell.length_b   1.000
_cell.length_c   1.000
_cell.angle_alpha   90.00
_cell.angle_beta   90.00
_cell.angle_gamma   90.00
#
_symmetry.space_group_name_H-M   'P 1'
#
loop_
_entity.id
_entity.type
_entity.pdbx_description
1 polymer ?
#
loop_
_entity_poly.entity_id
_entity_poly.type
_entity_poly.pdbx_seq_one_letter_code
_entity_poly.pdbx_strand_id
1 'polypeptide(L)'
;MSLLQQHFEERREFIFNRLKQPQYVDQSIEKIRQAQKEIKHTIRAIKDMFLLDRTTNPCLPDIAHVSLQHIINSESFENIKNLIPSSVRKLDDEKRANILDETLSIVNQVSNLERTVFVMMFNSKEQLLMDFYKKKRRPQTELHFDVADKEGFDQEFYQTRIEELRNDIRVVAFKKFCSNEPAPDDLESFKERYETAILPKVQEIVSLIEPSLIGLDVFLNPVIGYGTNQITVDEMVKQLRTNLSFLHKLSKTEYCPTVEMTVKEYAFLEAMNDSKKIKELQRSK
;
A
#
# COMPACT_ATOMS: atom_id res chain seq x y z
N MET A 1 10.46 11.24 -5.68
CA MET A 1 9.44 10.22 -5.97
C MET A 1 8.15 10.64 -5.28
N SER A 2 6.99 10.56 -5.93
CA SER A 2 5.72 10.92 -5.26
C SER A 2 5.32 9.85 -4.25
N LEU A 3 4.64 10.21 -3.15
CA LEU A 3 4.14 9.26 -2.15
C LEU A 3 3.22 8.19 -2.76
N LEU A 4 2.37 8.56 -3.74
CA LEU A 4 1.57 7.62 -4.52
C LEU A 4 2.41 6.55 -5.23
N GLN A 5 3.54 6.96 -5.81
CA GLN A 5 4.44 6.05 -6.51
C GLN A 5 5.11 5.08 -5.55
N GLN A 6 5.65 5.63 -4.46
CA GLN A 6 6.31 4.86 -3.42
C GLN A 6 5.36 3.80 -2.85
N HIS A 7 4.13 4.19 -2.49
CA HIS A 7 3.13 3.27 -1.97
C HIS A 7 2.84 2.10 -2.92
N PHE A 8 2.63 2.38 -4.22
CA PHE A 8 2.39 1.32 -5.20
C PHE A 8 3.61 0.46 -5.49
N GLU A 9 4.83 1.03 -5.46
CA GLU A 9 6.09 0.29 -5.59
C GLU A 9 6.29 -0.66 -4.40
N GLU A 10 6.13 -0.17 -3.16
CA GLU A 10 6.21 -0.96 -1.94
C GLU A 10 5.20 -2.13 -1.93
N ARG A 11 3.96 -1.88 -2.40
CA ARG A 11 2.95 -2.94 -2.54
C ARG A 11 3.38 -4.02 -3.53
N ARG A 12 3.90 -3.64 -4.70
CA ARG A 12 4.40 -4.62 -5.68
C ARG A 12 5.58 -5.39 -5.11
N GLU A 13 6.53 -4.70 -4.48
CA GLU A 13 7.69 -5.31 -3.88
C GLU A 13 7.30 -6.34 -2.82
N PHE A 14 6.35 -6.01 -1.93
CA PHE A 14 5.82 -6.97 -0.96
C PHE A 14 5.29 -8.24 -1.64
N ILE A 15 4.43 -8.08 -2.65
CA ILE A 15 3.83 -9.21 -3.37
C ILE A 15 4.93 -10.07 -4.00
N PHE A 16 5.84 -9.45 -4.77
CA PHE A 16 6.91 -10.19 -5.45
C PHE A 16 7.85 -10.88 -4.47
N ASN A 17 8.22 -10.24 -3.36
CA ASN A 17 9.06 -10.85 -2.32
C ASN A 17 8.37 -12.05 -1.66
N ARG A 18 7.07 -11.97 -1.38
CA ARG A 18 6.30 -13.11 -0.87
C ARG A 18 6.31 -14.28 -1.86
N LEU A 19 6.10 -14.01 -3.14
CA LEU A 19 6.04 -15.02 -4.19
C LEU A 19 7.37 -15.76 -4.44
N LYS A 20 8.48 -15.29 -3.88
CA LYS A 20 9.76 -16.01 -3.90
C LYS A 20 9.73 -17.27 -3.03
N GLN A 21 8.88 -17.34 -2.01
CA GLN A 21 8.86 -18.47 -1.08
C GLN A 21 8.38 -19.76 -1.76
N PRO A 22 8.92 -20.94 -1.37
CA PRO A 22 8.63 -22.21 -2.04
C PRO A 22 7.15 -22.59 -2.12
N GLN A 23 6.35 -22.18 -1.14
CA GLN A 23 4.91 -22.47 -1.10
C GLN A 23 4.08 -21.68 -2.13
N TYR A 24 4.65 -20.67 -2.80
CA TYR A 24 3.93 -19.80 -3.74
C TYR A 24 4.31 -20.01 -5.21
N VAL A 25 4.84 -21.20 -5.57
CA VAL A 25 5.30 -21.47 -6.96
C VAL A 25 4.23 -21.15 -7.99
N ASP A 26 3.00 -21.61 -7.80
CA ASP A 26 1.95 -21.47 -8.80
C ASP A 26 1.46 -20.02 -8.90
N GLN A 27 1.39 -19.30 -7.77
CA GLN A 27 1.08 -17.88 -7.74
C GLN A 27 2.18 -17.04 -8.41
N SER A 28 3.45 -17.40 -8.23
CA SER A 28 4.57 -16.73 -8.89
C SER A 28 4.47 -16.84 -10.42
N ILE A 29 4.09 -18.02 -10.93
CA ILE A 29 3.91 -18.27 -12.36
C ILE A 29 2.78 -17.42 -12.92
N GLU A 30 1.64 -17.36 -12.21
CA GLU A 30 0.53 -16.52 -12.62
C GLU A 30 0.89 -15.03 -12.59
N LYS A 31 1.61 -14.58 -11.55
CA LYS A 31 2.05 -13.19 -11.45
C LYS A 31 3.00 -12.79 -12.57
N ILE A 32 3.94 -13.67 -12.95
CA ILE A 32 4.82 -13.45 -14.11
C ILE A 32 4.01 -13.35 -15.40
N ARG A 33 3.03 -14.22 -15.60
CA ARG A 33 2.14 -14.19 -16.77
C ARG A 33 1.35 -12.87 -16.84
N GLN A 34 0.80 -12.42 -15.71
CA GLN A 34 0.13 -11.12 -15.61
C GLN A 34 1.09 -9.97 -15.92
N ALA A 35 2.30 -9.98 -15.35
CA ALA A 35 3.31 -8.97 -15.61
C ALA A 35 3.69 -8.88 -17.08
N GLN A 36 3.95 -10.01 -17.75
CA GLN A 36 4.22 -10.05 -19.19
C GLN A 36 3.09 -9.42 -20.02
N LYS A 37 1.84 -9.75 -19.68
CA LYS A 37 0.65 -9.19 -20.33
C LYS A 37 0.63 -7.67 -20.14
N GLU A 38 0.76 -7.18 -18.92
CA GLU A 38 0.69 -5.75 -18.62
C GLU A 38 1.85 -4.95 -19.23
N ILE A 39 3.09 -5.43 -19.10
CA ILE A 39 4.28 -4.84 -19.73
C ILE A 39 4.05 -4.65 -21.23
N LYS A 40 3.58 -5.70 -21.92
CA LYS A 40 3.29 -5.66 -23.36
C LYS A 40 2.23 -4.61 -23.71
N HIS A 41 1.14 -4.54 -22.94
CA HIS A 41 0.07 -3.57 -23.17
C HIS A 41 0.54 -2.14 -22.91
N THR A 42 1.25 -1.90 -21.82
CA THR A 42 1.78 -0.57 -21.46
C THR A 42 2.80 -0.08 -22.47
N ILE A 43 3.78 -0.88 -22.87
CA ILE A 43 4.73 -0.50 -23.93
C ILE A 43 3.98 -0.13 -25.22
N ARG A 44 2.96 -0.90 -25.61
CA ARG A 44 2.16 -0.58 -26.80
C ARG A 44 1.45 0.78 -26.65
N ALA A 45 0.83 1.08 -25.51
CA ALA A 45 0.18 2.38 -25.35
C ALA A 45 1.16 3.54 -25.29
N ILE A 46 2.33 3.37 -24.66
CA ILE A 46 3.37 4.39 -24.69
C ILE A 46 3.78 4.69 -26.14
N LYS A 47 4.02 3.65 -26.95
CA LYS A 47 4.32 3.80 -28.39
C LYS A 47 3.18 4.52 -29.14
N ASP A 48 1.94 4.13 -28.90
CA ASP A 48 0.77 4.76 -29.53
C ASP A 48 0.63 6.23 -29.13
N MET A 49 0.90 6.58 -27.86
CA MET A 49 0.90 7.96 -27.38
C MET A 49 1.99 8.80 -28.05
N PHE A 50 3.20 8.27 -28.22
CA PHE A 50 4.25 8.94 -28.99
C PHE A 50 3.85 9.20 -30.45
N LEU A 51 3.14 8.26 -31.08
CA LEU A 51 2.64 8.46 -32.45
C LEU A 51 1.57 9.56 -32.52
N LEU A 52 0.67 9.61 -31.54
CA LEU A 52 -0.35 10.66 -31.46
C LEU A 52 0.26 12.04 -31.21
N ASP A 53 1.25 12.12 -30.30
CA ASP A 53 1.92 13.37 -29.92
C ASP A 53 2.66 14.04 -31.10
N ARG A 54 3.23 13.23 -32.01
CA ARG A 54 3.99 13.70 -33.19
C ARG A 54 3.16 14.49 -34.21
N THR A 55 1.83 14.42 -34.15
CA THR A 55 0.96 15.01 -35.19
C THR A 55 0.72 16.51 -35.03
N THR A 56 0.92 17.08 -33.84
CA THR A 56 0.67 18.51 -33.56
C THR A 56 1.44 18.93 -32.30
N ASN A 57 2.40 19.87 -32.41
CA ASN A 57 3.18 20.45 -31.30
C ASN A 57 3.58 19.42 -30.19
N PRO A 58 4.59 18.56 -30.43
CA PRO A 58 4.95 17.47 -29.54
C PRO A 58 5.23 17.96 -28.11
N CYS A 59 4.63 17.32 -27.10
CA CYS A 59 4.89 17.62 -25.69
C CYS A 59 5.69 16.53 -24.97
N LEU A 60 5.84 15.36 -25.58
CA LEU A 60 6.67 14.28 -25.02
C LEU A 60 8.13 14.50 -25.42
N PRO A 61 9.04 14.63 -24.44
CA PRO A 61 10.45 14.89 -24.73
C PRO A 61 11.13 13.63 -25.28
N ASP A 62 12.16 13.84 -26.10
CA ASP A 62 12.96 12.74 -26.68
C ASP A 62 13.53 11.80 -25.61
N ILE A 63 13.83 12.31 -24.42
CA ILE A 63 14.32 11.49 -23.31
C ILE A 63 13.33 10.37 -22.94
N ALA A 64 12.02 10.61 -23.01
CA ALA A 64 11.03 9.58 -22.73
C ALA A 64 11.03 8.49 -23.82
N HIS A 65 11.30 8.87 -25.07
CA HIS A 65 11.49 7.90 -26.16
C HIS A 65 12.76 7.08 -25.97
N VAL A 66 13.87 7.74 -25.62
CA VAL A 66 15.15 7.08 -25.31
C VAL A 66 15.00 6.11 -24.13
N SER A 67 14.29 6.50 -23.07
CA SER A 67 13.98 5.61 -21.95
C SER A 67 13.19 4.38 -22.39
N LEU A 68 12.19 4.54 -23.27
CA LEU A 68 11.47 3.39 -23.81
C LEU A 68 12.40 2.46 -24.59
N GLN A 69 13.25 3.01 -25.45
CA GLN A 69 14.21 2.23 -26.24
C GLN A 69 15.19 1.48 -25.34
N HIS A 70 15.69 2.14 -24.29
CA HIS A 70 16.59 1.52 -23.32
C HIS A 70 15.93 0.32 -22.64
N ILE A 71 14.66 0.44 -22.20
CA ILE A 71 13.91 -0.66 -21.59
C ILE A 71 13.75 -1.81 -22.59
N ILE A 72 13.23 -1.55 -23.79
CA ILE A 72 12.88 -2.62 -24.74
C ILE A 72 14.09 -3.29 -25.40
N ASN A 73 15.26 -2.65 -25.35
CA ASN A 73 16.52 -3.22 -25.85
C ASN A 73 17.36 -3.85 -24.73
N SER A 74 16.87 -3.83 -23.48
CA SER A 74 17.58 -4.46 -22.35
C SER A 74 17.50 -5.99 -22.42
N GLU A 75 18.57 -6.65 -21.98
CA GLU A 75 18.61 -8.11 -21.88
C GLU A 75 17.50 -8.63 -20.97
N SER A 76 17.31 -8.00 -19.80
CA SER A 76 16.23 -8.35 -18.87
C SER A 76 14.84 -8.28 -19.51
N PHE A 77 14.56 -7.25 -20.32
CA PHE A 77 13.29 -7.18 -21.02
C PHE A 77 13.11 -8.34 -22.01
N GLU A 78 14.12 -8.68 -22.80
CA GLU A 78 14.03 -9.80 -23.74
C GLU A 78 13.92 -11.14 -23.00
N ASN A 79 14.62 -11.32 -21.88
CA ASN A 79 14.49 -12.50 -21.02
C ASN A 79 13.05 -12.65 -20.52
N ILE A 80 12.48 -11.59 -19.93
CA ILE A 80 11.11 -11.61 -19.42
C ILE A 80 10.09 -11.76 -20.55
N LYS A 81 10.29 -11.13 -21.70
CA LYS A 81 9.38 -11.23 -22.85
C LYS A 81 9.33 -12.63 -23.44
N ASN A 82 10.46 -13.33 -23.50
CA ASN A 82 10.57 -14.65 -24.11
C ASN A 82 10.39 -15.80 -23.10
N LEU A 83 10.33 -15.50 -21.79
CA LEU A 83 10.08 -16.47 -20.74
C LEU A 83 8.72 -17.16 -20.96
N ILE A 84 8.71 -18.49 -20.85
CA ILE A 84 7.48 -19.29 -20.79
C ILE A 84 7.15 -19.46 -19.30
N PRO A 85 6.10 -18.83 -18.74
CA PRO A 85 5.89 -18.82 -17.29
C PRO A 85 5.84 -20.22 -16.65
N SER A 86 5.28 -21.21 -17.34
CA SER A 86 5.21 -22.58 -16.83
C SER A 86 6.57 -23.28 -16.69
N SER A 87 7.62 -22.81 -17.37
CA SER A 87 8.97 -23.37 -17.21
C SER A 87 9.57 -23.06 -15.84
N VAL A 88 9.11 -21.98 -15.19
CA VAL A 88 9.56 -21.53 -13.86
C VAL A 88 9.33 -22.60 -12.80
N ARG A 89 8.29 -23.44 -12.95
CA ARG A 89 8.01 -24.55 -12.01
C ARG A 89 9.17 -25.53 -11.86
N LYS A 90 10.03 -25.67 -12.89
CA LYS A 90 11.15 -26.62 -12.92
C LYS A 90 12.47 -26.01 -12.42
N LEU A 91 12.48 -24.72 -12.10
CA LEU A 91 13.66 -24.01 -11.64
C LEU A 91 13.83 -24.21 -10.13
N ASP A 92 15.08 -24.08 -9.67
CA ASP A 92 15.37 -23.93 -8.25
C ASP A 92 14.87 -22.57 -7.72
N ASP A 93 14.80 -22.46 -6.40
CA ASP A 93 14.24 -21.28 -5.73
C ASP A 93 15.06 -20.01 -6.02
N GLU A 94 16.39 -20.12 -6.16
CA GLU A 94 17.29 -19.00 -6.46
C GLU A 94 17.01 -18.43 -7.86
N LYS A 95 16.96 -19.28 -8.89
CA LYS A 95 16.64 -18.84 -10.25
C LYS A 95 15.23 -18.28 -10.35
N ARG A 96 14.26 -18.86 -9.66
CA ARG A 96 12.90 -18.31 -9.61
C ARG A 96 12.89 -16.92 -8.97
N ALA A 97 13.60 -16.74 -7.86
CA ALA A 97 13.70 -15.45 -7.19
C ALA A 97 14.30 -14.38 -8.12
N ASN A 98 15.38 -14.71 -8.83
CA ASN A 98 16.01 -13.81 -9.80
C ASN A 98 15.04 -13.41 -10.93
N ILE A 99 14.26 -14.36 -11.46
CA ILE A 99 13.23 -14.07 -12.48
C ILE A 99 12.16 -13.12 -11.93
N LEU A 100 11.72 -13.31 -10.69
CA LEU A 100 10.74 -12.43 -10.05
C LEU A 100 11.31 -11.01 -9.84
N ASP A 101 12.59 -10.90 -9.46
CA ASP A 101 13.27 -9.61 -9.29
C ASP A 101 13.45 -8.87 -10.62
N GLU A 102 13.87 -9.58 -11.67
CA GLU A 102 13.95 -9.02 -13.02
C GLU A 102 12.57 -8.58 -13.52
N THR A 103 11.54 -9.41 -13.29
CA THR A 103 10.15 -9.08 -13.66
C THR A 103 9.69 -7.80 -12.95
N LEU A 104 9.88 -7.71 -11.63
CA LEU A 104 9.51 -6.53 -10.84
C LEU A 104 10.25 -5.28 -11.32
N SER A 105 11.54 -5.41 -11.61
CA SER A 105 12.37 -4.30 -12.13
C SER A 105 11.80 -3.75 -13.43
N ILE A 106 11.49 -4.62 -14.41
CA ILE A 106 10.91 -4.20 -15.69
C ILE A 106 9.51 -3.60 -15.49
N VAL A 107 8.66 -4.19 -14.65
CA VAL A 107 7.33 -3.64 -14.31
C VAL A 107 7.47 -2.21 -13.78
N ASN A 108 8.39 -1.98 -12.84
CA ASN A 108 8.62 -0.66 -12.25
C ASN A 108 9.11 0.34 -13.29
N GLN A 109 10.10 -0.03 -14.12
CA GLN A 109 10.61 0.84 -15.18
C GLN A 109 9.51 1.25 -16.18
N VAL A 110 8.72 0.29 -16.65
CA VAL A 110 7.64 0.51 -17.62
C VAL A 110 6.51 1.35 -17.02
N SER A 111 6.11 1.06 -15.78
CA SER A 111 5.05 1.80 -15.08
C SER A 111 5.45 3.26 -14.81
N ASN A 112 6.71 3.48 -14.43
CA ASN A 112 7.24 4.82 -14.18
C ASN A 112 7.30 5.65 -15.47
N LEU A 113 7.67 5.03 -16.59
CA LEU A 113 7.64 5.71 -17.88
C LEU A 113 6.21 6.00 -18.33
N GLU A 114 5.27 5.06 -18.19
CA GLU A 114 3.85 5.27 -18.49
C GLU A 114 3.29 6.47 -17.74
N ARG A 115 3.56 6.54 -16.43
CA ARG A 115 3.12 7.65 -15.60
C ARG A 115 3.72 8.98 -16.04
N THR A 116 5.02 8.99 -16.36
CA THR A 116 5.69 10.21 -16.83
C THR A 116 5.03 10.73 -18.11
N VAL A 117 4.79 9.83 -19.08
CA VAL A 117 4.08 10.14 -20.32
C VAL A 117 2.66 10.62 -20.04
N PHE A 118 1.93 9.94 -19.14
CA PHE A 118 0.58 10.34 -18.74
C PHE A 118 0.55 11.75 -18.18
N VAL A 119 1.40 12.09 -17.21
CA VAL A 119 1.40 13.42 -16.56
C VAL A 119 1.74 14.52 -17.57
N MET A 120 2.73 14.31 -18.44
CA MET A 120 3.10 15.28 -19.46
C MET A 120 1.97 15.51 -20.45
N MET A 121 1.34 14.43 -20.92
CA MET A 121 0.19 14.49 -21.82
C MET A 121 -1.03 15.10 -21.13
N PHE A 122 -1.26 14.82 -19.85
CA PHE A 122 -2.38 15.36 -19.10
C PHE A 122 -2.24 16.88 -18.97
N ASN A 123 -1.05 17.35 -18.59
CA ASN A 123 -0.79 18.79 -18.42
C ASN A 123 -0.81 19.58 -19.73
N SER A 124 -0.43 18.95 -20.84
CA SER A 124 -0.24 19.67 -22.12
C SER A 124 -1.35 19.40 -23.14
N LYS A 125 -1.97 18.22 -23.09
CA LYS A 125 -2.88 17.66 -24.10
C LYS A 125 -3.96 16.76 -23.49
N GLU A 126 -4.57 17.21 -22.39
CA GLU A 126 -5.56 16.44 -21.61
C GLU A 126 -6.63 15.78 -22.50
N GLN A 127 -7.26 16.55 -23.39
CA GLN A 127 -8.33 16.05 -24.24
C GLN A 127 -7.89 14.87 -25.13
N LEU A 128 -6.70 14.98 -25.74
CA LEU A 128 -6.13 13.92 -26.57
C LEU A 128 -5.85 12.65 -25.74
N LEU A 129 -5.32 12.82 -24.53
CA LEU A 129 -5.06 11.73 -23.60
C LEU A 129 -6.36 11.03 -23.16
N MET A 130 -7.38 11.82 -22.79
CA MET A 130 -8.66 11.28 -22.36
C MET A 130 -9.38 10.57 -23.50
N ASP A 131 -9.33 11.09 -24.72
CA ASP A 131 -9.91 10.42 -25.89
C ASP A 131 -9.17 9.13 -26.26
N PHE A 132 -7.85 9.08 -26.06
CA PHE A 132 -7.07 7.84 -26.20
C PHE A 132 -7.57 6.76 -25.23
N TYR A 133 -7.71 7.09 -23.94
CA TYR A 133 -8.19 6.12 -22.93
C TYR A 133 -9.67 5.76 -23.06
N LYS A 134 -10.52 6.67 -23.55
CA LYS A 134 -11.93 6.35 -23.88
C LYS A 134 -12.02 5.30 -24.98
N LYS A 135 -11.22 5.45 -26.05
CA LYS A 135 -11.19 4.51 -27.18
C LYS A 135 -10.52 3.18 -26.83
N LYS A 136 -9.52 3.22 -25.95
CA LYS A 136 -8.78 2.05 -25.46
C LYS A 136 -9.01 1.88 -23.97
N ARG A 137 -10.24 1.47 -23.59
CA ARG A 137 -10.54 1.11 -22.19
C ARG A 137 -9.53 0.07 -21.73
N ARG A 138 -8.68 0.45 -20.79
CA ARG A 138 -7.76 -0.47 -20.13
C ARG A 138 -8.49 -1.14 -18.96
N PRO A 139 -8.28 -2.45 -18.73
CA PRO A 139 -8.50 -3.00 -17.40
C PRO A 139 -7.59 -2.24 -16.41
N GLN A 140 -8.04 -2.05 -15.17
CA GLN A 140 -7.14 -1.61 -14.11
C GLN A 140 -5.97 -2.60 -14.00
N THR A 141 -4.77 -2.10 -13.71
CA THR A 141 -3.60 -2.96 -13.50
C THR A 141 -3.83 -3.86 -12.28
N GLU A 142 -3.57 -5.15 -12.44
CA GLU A 142 -3.74 -6.18 -11.41
C GLU A 142 -2.39 -6.51 -10.75
N LEU A 143 -1.34 -5.73 -11.03
CA LEU A 143 -0.02 -5.95 -10.46
C LEU A 143 0.11 -5.46 -9.01
N HIS A 144 -0.75 -4.55 -8.57
CA HIS A 144 -0.71 -3.94 -7.22
C HIS A 144 -1.45 -4.72 -6.14
N PHE A 145 -2.08 -5.84 -6.52
CA PHE A 145 -2.77 -6.75 -5.62
C PHE A 145 -2.56 -8.21 -6.05
N ASP A 146 -2.88 -9.15 -5.17
CA ASP A 146 -2.96 -10.57 -5.50
C ASP A 146 -4.40 -11.02 -5.21
N VAL A 147 -5.08 -11.60 -6.20
CA VAL A 147 -6.47 -12.06 -6.05
C VAL A 147 -6.59 -13.14 -4.97
N ALA A 148 -5.49 -13.85 -4.67
CA ALA A 148 -5.44 -14.77 -3.54
C ALA A 148 -5.69 -14.07 -2.19
N ASP A 149 -5.39 -12.77 -2.09
CA ASP A 149 -5.52 -11.97 -0.86
C ASP A 149 -6.92 -11.39 -0.65
N LYS A 150 -7.90 -11.78 -1.47
CA LYS A 150 -9.30 -11.29 -1.40
C LYS A 150 -9.99 -11.52 -0.06
N GLU A 151 -9.49 -12.45 0.75
CA GLU A 151 -10.04 -12.74 2.08
C GLU A 151 -9.50 -11.83 3.17
N GLY A 152 -8.43 -11.07 2.90
CA GLY A 152 -7.81 -10.19 3.88
C GLY A 152 -6.94 -10.92 4.90
N PHE A 153 -6.69 -10.27 6.03
CA PHE A 153 -5.97 -10.85 7.16
C PHE A 153 -6.90 -11.70 8.06
N ASP A 154 -6.33 -12.56 8.91
CA ASP A 154 -7.09 -13.38 9.86
C ASP A 154 -7.78 -12.53 10.94
N GLN A 155 -9.05 -12.17 10.69
CA GLN A 155 -9.82 -11.33 11.61
C GLN A 155 -10.04 -11.99 12.98
N GLU A 156 -10.27 -13.31 13.02
CA GLU A 156 -10.64 -14.03 14.24
C GLU A 156 -9.49 -14.07 15.23
N PHE A 157 -8.27 -14.27 14.71
CA PHE A 157 -7.04 -14.18 15.49
C PHE A 157 -6.91 -12.84 16.24
N TYR A 158 -7.06 -11.72 15.53
CA TYR A 158 -6.94 -10.40 16.16
C TYR A 158 -8.16 -10.03 17.03
N GLN A 159 -9.35 -10.52 16.72
CA GLN A 159 -10.50 -10.37 17.62
C GLN A 159 -10.26 -11.05 18.97
N THR A 160 -9.62 -12.23 18.97
CA THR A 160 -9.25 -12.94 20.20
C THR A 160 -8.29 -12.11 21.05
N ARG A 161 -7.25 -11.53 20.44
CA ARG A 161 -6.31 -10.63 21.14
C ARG A 161 -6.99 -9.40 21.74
N ILE A 162 -7.97 -8.82 21.03
CA ILE A 162 -8.76 -7.70 21.58
C ILE A 162 -9.56 -8.13 22.80
N GLU A 163 -10.13 -9.34 22.80
CA GLU A 163 -10.90 -9.87 23.92
C GLU A 163 -10.01 -10.11 25.15
N GLU A 164 -8.79 -10.58 24.96
CA GLU A 164 -7.79 -10.81 26.02
C GLU A 164 -7.43 -9.51 26.77
N LEU A 165 -7.54 -8.34 26.13
CA LEU A 165 -7.28 -7.04 26.76
C LEU A 165 -8.17 -6.76 27.98
N ARG A 166 -9.36 -7.37 28.07
CA ARG A 166 -10.28 -7.19 29.20
C ARG A 166 -9.63 -7.44 30.55
N ASN A 167 -8.75 -8.44 30.59
CA ASN A 167 -8.09 -8.92 31.80
C ASN A 167 -6.59 -8.65 31.79
N ASP A 168 -6.07 -7.93 30.78
CA ASP A 168 -4.64 -7.65 30.70
C ASP A 168 -4.22 -6.68 31.81
N ILE A 169 -3.14 -7.04 32.51
CA ILE A 169 -2.61 -6.27 33.64
C ILE A 169 -2.23 -4.84 33.25
N ARG A 170 -1.78 -4.62 32.02
CA ARG A 170 -1.39 -3.28 31.51
C ARG A 170 -2.61 -2.38 31.33
N VAL A 171 -3.74 -2.94 30.88
CA VAL A 171 -5.01 -2.21 30.75
C VAL A 171 -5.51 -1.79 32.15
N VAL A 172 -5.45 -2.69 33.12
CA VAL A 172 -5.81 -2.39 34.52
C VAL A 172 -4.86 -1.35 35.13
N ALA A 173 -3.55 -1.49 34.92
CA ALA A 173 -2.55 -0.56 35.41
C ALA A 173 -2.70 0.83 34.78
N PHE A 174 -3.00 0.90 33.49
CA PHE A 174 -3.24 2.15 32.78
C PHE A 174 -4.45 2.91 33.33
N LYS A 175 -5.55 2.22 33.62
CA LYS A 175 -6.72 2.84 34.27
C LYS A 175 -6.37 3.43 35.64
N LYS A 176 -5.61 2.69 36.46
CA LYS A 176 -5.16 3.19 37.78
C LYS A 176 -4.23 4.39 37.63
N PHE A 177 -3.32 4.34 36.65
CA PHE A 177 -2.44 5.45 36.32
C PHE A 177 -3.25 6.71 36.00
N CYS A 178 -4.16 6.65 35.03
CA CYS A 178 -5.00 7.79 34.65
C CYS A 178 -5.90 8.32 35.79
N SER A 179 -6.38 7.44 36.67
CA SER A 179 -7.22 7.86 37.81
C SER A 179 -6.43 8.64 38.87
N ASN A 180 -5.10 8.51 38.88
CA ASN A 180 -4.20 9.20 39.81
C ASN A 180 -3.47 10.38 39.14
N GLU A 181 -3.75 10.67 37.86
CA GLU A 181 -3.10 11.77 37.16
C GLU A 181 -3.58 13.11 37.73
N PRO A 182 -2.66 14.06 37.98
CA PRO A 182 -3.03 15.41 38.39
C PRO A 182 -3.78 16.12 37.25
N ALA A 183 -4.66 17.04 37.62
CA ALA A 183 -5.28 17.93 36.63
C ALA A 183 -4.17 18.76 35.96
N PRO A 184 -4.18 18.90 34.61
CA PRO A 184 -3.20 19.71 33.93
C PRO A 184 -3.37 21.19 34.29
N ASP A 185 -2.25 21.89 34.49
CA ASP A 185 -2.24 23.31 34.82
C ASP A 185 -2.53 24.19 33.59
N ASP A 186 -2.11 23.74 32.41
CA ASP A 186 -2.36 24.40 31.13
C ASP A 186 -2.36 23.39 29.95
N LEU A 187 -2.58 23.89 28.73
CA LEU A 187 -2.63 23.05 27.54
C LEU A 187 -1.26 22.47 27.15
N GLU A 188 -0.16 23.19 27.39
CA GLU A 188 1.18 22.74 26.99
C GLU A 188 1.69 21.63 27.93
N SER A 189 1.49 21.80 29.23
CA SER A 189 1.73 20.76 30.25
C SER A 189 0.89 19.51 29.99
N PHE A 190 -0.37 19.66 29.56
CA PHE A 190 -1.19 18.52 29.13
C PHE A 190 -0.60 17.81 27.90
N LYS A 191 -0.20 18.55 26.86
CA LYS A 191 0.39 17.98 25.64
C LYS A 191 1.68 17.21 25.95
N GLU A 192 2.59 17.84 26.69
CA GLU A 192 3.85 17.21 27.09
C GLU A 192 3.57 15.93 27.89
N ARG A 193 2.62 15.96 28.83
CA ARG A 193 2.25 14.78 29.61
C ARG A 193 1.60 13.69 28.76
N TYR A 194 0.74 14.08 27.82
CA TYR A 194 0.12 13.16 26.89
C TYR A 194 1.18 12.43 26.07
N GLU A 195 2.11 13.16 25.47
CA GLU A 195 3.16 12.60 24.60
C GLU A 195 4.18 11.75 25.37
N THR A 196 4.56 12.16 26.59
CA THR A 196 5.64 11.52 27.35
C THR A 196 5.19 10.37 28.26
N ALA A 197 3.93 10.38 28.73
CA ALA A 197 3.47 9.44 29.76
C ALA A 197 2.23 8.64 29.36
N ILE A 198 1.24 9.28 28.74
CA ILE A 198 -0.03 8.61 28.38
C ILE A 198 0.14 7.82 27.09
N LEU A 199 0.55 8.47 26.01
CA LEU A 199 0.64 7.89 24.67
C LEU A 199 1.51 6.62 24.63
N PRO A 200 2.70 6.56 25.26
CA PRO A 200 3.53 5.35 25.24
C PRO A 200 2.82 4.14 25.88
N LYS A 201 2.05 4.34 26.95
CA LYS A 201 1.28 3.27 27.61
C LYS A 201 0.12 2.78 26.76
N VAL A 202 -0.55 3.71 26.07
CA VAL A 202 -1.64 3.39 25.15
C VAL A 202 -1.10 2.60 23.96
N GLN A 203 0.01 3.05 23.37
CA GLN A 203 0.68 2.35 22.28
C GLN A 203 1.15 0.96 22.71
N GLU A 204 1.68 0.80 23.92
CA GLU A 204 2.02 -0.51 24.48
C GLU A 204 0.80 -1.45 24.51
N ILE A 205 -0.35 -0.98 25.01
CA ILE A 205 -1.59 -1.77 25.04
C ILE A 205 -2.07 -2.14 23.64
N VAL A 206 -2.09 -1.17 22.71
CA VAL A 206 -2.53 -1.42 21.32
C VAL A 206 -1.59 -2.38 20.59
N SER A 207 -0.28 -2.34 20.90
CA SER A 207 0.72 -3.25 20.31
C SER A 207 0.48 -4.73 20.62
N LEU A 208 -0.29 -5.03 21.68
CA LEU A 208 -0.67 -6.39 22.06
C LEU A 208 -1.67 -7.01 21.08
N ILE A 209 -2.50 -6.18 20.47
CA ILE A 209 -3.37 -6.60 19.38
C ILE A 209 -2.47 -6.87 18.18
N GLU A 210 -1.76 -5.82 17.73
CA GLU A 210 -0.88 -5.86 16.58
C GLU A 210 -0.02 -4.58 16.55
N PRO A 211 1.32 -4.68 16.52
CA PRO A 211 2.22 -3.52 16.58
C PRO A 211 1.97 -2.47 15.50
N SER A 212 1.55 -2.86 14.30
CA SER A 212 1.27 -1.90 13.22
C SER A 212 0.09 -0.96 13.52
N LEU A 213 -0.76 -1.24 14.51
CA LEU A 213 -1.92 -0.41 14.87
C LEU A 213 -1.58 0.83 15.71
N ILE A 214 -0.37 0.93 16.27
CA ILE A 214 -0.01 2.00 17.25
C ILE A 214 -0.04 3.42 16.67
N GLY A 215 -0.02 3.55 15.34
CA GLY A 215 -0.09 4.84 14.65
C GLY A 215 -1.51 5.28 14.29
N LEU A 216 -2.54 4.51 14.67
CA LEU A 216 -3.93 4.77 14.28
C LEU A 216 -4.75 5.26 15.47
N ASP A 217 -5.15 6.53 15.46
CA ASP A 217 -5.97 7.13 16.52
C ASP A 217 -7.27 6.36 16.78
N VAL A 218 -7.85 5.76 15.75
CA VAL A 218 -9.06 4.91 15.89
C VAL A 218 -8.81 3.70 16.80
N PHE A 219 -7.57 3.24 17.00
CA PHE A 219 -7.23 2.19 17.97
C PHE A 219 -6.71 2.75 19.31
N LEU A 220 -6.09 3.93 19.32
CA LEU A 220 -5.62 4.59 20.55
C LEU A 220 -6.78 5.17 21.37
N ASN A 221 -7.74 5.84 20.71
CA ASN A 221 -8.82 6.58 21.35
C ASN A 221 -9.73 5.72 22.26
N PRO A 222 -10.13 4.48 21.88
CA PRO A 222 -10.88 3.63 22.79
C PRO A 222 -10.12 3.32 24.09
N VAL A 223 -8.81 3.05 24.00
CA VAL A 223 -7.97 2.77 25.17
C VAL A 223 -7.83 4.01 26.05
N ILE A 224 -7.60 5.18 25.45
CA ILE A 224 -7.57 6.48 26.17
C ILE A 224 -8.90 6.75 26.87
N GLY A 225 -10.03 6.56 26.17
CA GLY A 225 -11.37 6.75 26.72
C GLY A 225 -11.63 5.85 27.93
N TYR A 226 -11.15 4.61 27.89
CA TYR A 226 -11.24 3.71 29.04
C TYR A 226 -10.36 4.16 30.21
N GLY A 227 -9.09 4.54 29.94
CA GLY A 227 -8.18 5.03 30.96
C GLY A 227 -8.72 6.28 31.67
N THR A 228 -9.33 7.19 30.92
CA THR A 228 -9.91 8.46 31.39
C THR A 228 -11.34 8.35 31.95
N ASN A 229 -11.85 7.12 32.15
CA ASN A 229 -13.20 6.84 32.65
C ASN A 229 -14.35 7.43 31.79
N GLN A 230 -14.09 7.73 30.52
CA GLN A 230 -15.14 8.16 29.58
C GLN A 230 -15.98 6.99 29.08
N ILE A 231 -15.38 5.79 29.00
CA ILE A 231 -16.06 4.56 28.60
C ILE A 231 -15.69 3.39 29.52
N THR A 232 -16.53 2.37 29.51
CA THR A 232 -16.29 1.09 30.19
C THR A 232 -15.30 0.21 29.41
N VAL A 233 -14.76 -0.82 30.07
CA VAL A 233 -13.90 -1.82 29.39
C VAL A 233 -14.66 -2.57 28.28
N ASP A 234 -15.95 -2.83 28.50
CA ASP A 234 -16.82 -3.48 27.52
C ASP A 234 -16.98 -2.63 26.27
N GLU A 235 -17.17 -1.33 26.44
CA GLU A 235 -17.27 -0.36 25.35
C GLU A 235 -15.93 -0.21 24.61
N MET A 236 -14.80 -0.18 25.32
CA MET A 236 -13.47 -0.17 24.71
C MET A 236 -13.28 -1.37 23.78
N VAL A 237 -13.53 -2.58 24.29
CA VAL A 237 -13.42 -3.83 23.51
C VAL A 237 -14.36 -3.82 22.31
N LYS A 238 -15.61 -3.37 22.50
CA LYS A 238 -16.59 -3.25 21.41
C LYS A 238 -16.12 -2.29 20.31
N GLN A 239 -15.58 -1.13 20.68
CA GLN A 239 -15.06 -0.15 19.73
C GLN A 239 -13.83 -0.69 18.98
N LEU A 240 -12.87 -1.31 19.68
CA LEU A 240 -11.70 -1.93 19.07
C LEU A 240 -12.10 -3.03 18.06
N ARG A 241 -13.04 -3.91 18.41
CA ARG A 241 -13.56 -4.95 17.49
C ARG A 241 -14.25 -4.35 16.27
N THR A 242 -14.99 -3.25 16.47
CA THR A 242 -15.65 -2.53 15.38
C THR A 242 -14.61 -1.94 14.41
N ASN A 243 -13.56 -1.31 14.94
CA ASN A 243 -12.48 -0.72 14.15
C ASN A 243 -11.67 -1.78 13.41
N LEU A 244 -11.36 -2.92 14.05
CA LEU A 244 -10.74 -4.07 13.39
C LEU A 244 -11.61 -4.62 12.25
N SER A 245 -12.94 -4.66 12.44
CA SER A 245 -13.87 -5.11 11.41
C SER A 245 -13.92 -4.16 10.21
N PHE A 246 -13.76 -2.85 10.43
CA PHE A 246 -13.61 -1.89 9.34
C PHE A 246 -12.28 -2.08 8.59
N LEU A 247 -11.16 -2.24 9.31
CA LEU A 247 -9.88 -2.55 8.68
C LEU A 247 -9.95 -3.85 7.87
N HIS A 248 -10.60 -4.90 8.38
CA HIS A 248 -10.74 -6.15 7.64
C HIS A 248 -11.58 -5.99 6.36
N LYS A 249 -12.64 -5.17 6.38
CA LYS A 249 -13.38 -4.86 5.15
C LYS A 249 -12.51 -4.12 4.13
N LEU A 250 -11.69 -3.18 4.60
CA LEU A 250 -10.72 -2.48 3.76
C LEU A 250 -9.70 -3.47 3.19
N SER A 251 -9.19 -4.39 4.01
CA SER A 251 -8.20 -5.38 3.57
C SER A 251 -8.73 -6.28 2.47
N LYS A 252 -10.01 -6.67 2.52
CA LYS A 252 -10.65 -7.43 1.44
C LYS A 252 -10.81 -6.61 0.16
N THR A 253 -11.19 -5.34 0.31
CA THR A 253 -11.44 -4.43 -0.83
C THR A 253 -10.14 -4.12 -1.57
N GLU A 254 -9.07 -3.87 -0.81
CA GLU A 254 -7.76 -3.49 -1.33
C GLU A 254 -6.78 -4.66 -1.39
N TYR A 255 -7.25 -5.90 -1.21
CA TYR A 255 -6.44 -7.13 -1.28
C TYR A 255 -5.17 -7.06 -0.41
N CYS A 256 -5.31 -6.61 0.83
CA CYS A 256 -4.23 -6.56 1.82
C CYS A 256 -4.26 -7.85 2.66
N PRO A 257 -3.27 -8.75 2.52
CA PRO A 257 -3.22 -10.02 3.25
C PRO A 257 -2.85 -9.89 4.73
N THR A 258 -2.29 -8.75 5.14
CA THR A 258 -1.81 -8.52 6.51
C THR A 258 -2.38 -7.23 7.09
N VAL A 259 -2.43 -7.16 8.43
CA VAL A 259 -2.82 -5.93 9.12
C VAL A 259 -1.85 -4.79 8.80
N GLU A 260 -0.54 -5.05 8.79
CA GLU A 260 0.47 -4.03 8.46
C GLU A 260 0.20 -3.38 7.09
N MET A 261 -0.06 -4.18 6.05
CA MET A 261 -0.40 -3.66 4.73
C MET A 261 -1.71 -2.88 4.74
N THR A 262 -2.70 -3.37 5.47
CA THR A 262 -4.00 -2.71 5.60
C THR A 262 -3.87 -1.36 6.30
N VAL A 263 -3.00 -1.25 7.31
CA VAL A 263 -2.72 0.01 8.01
C VAL A 263 -2.03 1.00 7.05
N LYS A 264 -1.04 0.55 6.27
CA LYS A 264 -0.39 1.40 5.27
C LYS A 264 -1.38 1.89 4.22
N GLU A 265 -2.29 1.03 3.78
CA GLU A 265 -3.36 1.38 2.85
C GLU A 265 -4.35 2.38 3.46
N TYR A 266 -4.81 2.12 4.69
CA TYR A 266 -5.69 3.03 5.42
C TYR A 266 -5.09 4.44 5.52
N ALA A 267 -3.83 4.54 5.94
CA ALA A 267 -3.13 5.82 6.07
C ALA A 267 -2.96 6.52 4.72
N PHE A 268 -2.67 5.76 3.65
CA PHE A 268 -2.59 6.28 2.30
C PHE A 268 -3.94 6.87 1.82
N LEU A 269 -5.04 6.14 2.01
CA LEU A 269 -6.38 6.59 1.63
C LEU A 269 -6.85 7.79 2.43
N GLU A 270 -6.53 7.83 3.73
CA GLU A 270 -6.82 8.98 4.59
C GLU A 270 -6.07 10.24 4.11
N ALA A 271 -4.79 10.11 3.75
CA ALA A 271 -4.00 11.21 3.19
C ALA A 271 -4.54 11.70 1.83
N MET A 272 -5.09 10.80 1.02
CA MET A 272 -5.72 11.14 -0.25
C MET A 272 -7.08 11.84 -0.08
N ASN A 273 -7.79 11.59 1.01
CA ASN A 273 -9.09 12.19 1.30
C ASN A 273 -8.96 13.57 1.98
N ASP A 274 -7.87 13.82 2.69
CA ASP A 274 -7.63 15.11 3.34
C ASP A 274 -6.99 16.13 2.38
N SER A 275 -7.81 17.04 1.83
CA SER A 275 -7.40 18.13 0.95
C SER A 275 -6.21 18.98 1.46
N LYS A 276 -5.96 19.02 2.79
CA LYS A 276 -4.78 19.67 3.38
C LYS A 276 -3.51 18.80 3.30
N LYS A 277 -3.61 17.48 3.49
CA LYS A 277 -2.48 16.54 3.32
C LYS A 277 -2.13 16.26 1.85
N ILE A 278 -3.07 16.48 0.91
CA ILE A 278 -2.79 16.49 -0.53
C ILE A 278 -1.73 17.55 -0.91
N LYS A 279 -1.65 18.66 -0.16
CA LYS A 279 -0.59 19.67 -0.34
C LYS A 279 0.77 19.22 0.20
N GLU A 280 0.82 18.31 1.17
CA GLU A 280 2.07 17.67 1.63
C GLU A 280 2.49 16.51 0.70
N LEU A 281 1.52 15.87 0.03
CA LEU A 281 1.74 14.88 -1.05
C LEU A 281 2.39 15.49 -2.31
N GLN A 282 2.26 16.80 -2.49
CA GLN A 282 3.07 17.59 -3.41
C GLN A 282 4.30 18.08 -2.65
N ARG A 283 5.41 17.33 -2.69
CA ARG A 283 6.70 17.92 -2.28
C ARG A 283 6.88 19.23 -3.05
N SER A 284 6.96 20.32 -2.28
CA SER A 284 7.41 21.62 -2.72
C SER A 284 8.69 21.49 -3.55
N LYS A 285 8.73 22.28 -4.64
CA LYS A 285 9.83 22.40 -5.61
C LYS A 285 11.21 22.40 -4.97
#